data_AF-A0A349P040-F1
#
_entry.id   AF-A0A349P040-F1
#
_cell.length_a   1.000
_cell.length_b   1.000
_cell.length_c   1.000
_cell.angle_alpha   90.00
_cell.angle_beta   90.00
_cell.angle_gamma   90.00
#
_symmetry.space_group_name_H-M   'P 1'
#
loop_
_entity.id
_entity.type
_entity.pdbx_description
1 polymer ?
#
loop_
_entity_poly.entity_id
_entity_poly.type
_entity_poly.pdbx_seq_one_letter_code
_entity_poly.pdbx_strand_id
1 'polypeptide(L)'
;MRLFLYQFIAIVVIATGLFGADLFVYAQTAEELRGKISAKSIEIQKLEQEIKKYQNDLTVLAAKKKTLATSIAELNALRKKLEAEIRITQTKVDTTDLKIRQLGSQISSREDEIDLRTAALAEALRVVNEREARSLAQVALSSESFSGVWDDLEALDQFTGKVRDNVEVIKGLKVDLENKQGKQQVEKKNFLTLKSELSDRKKIAEANNAAQAKLLAQTKNQESTYSKILKQKIALKDAFEKELREYESTLKFILDPTSIPPRGTKVFSKPLDAMRLTQHFGDTAFSRSGAYNGKGHNGVDFGVSVGTKVKAMLGGTIIGAGDTDTTCPGASYGKWVLIRHNNGLASLYAHLSLIKVSKGATVNTGDIIGYSGNTGYSTGPHLHLTVFAAAAVEVKTRPSTACGGRNYTMPVAALNAYLDPMDYL
;
A
#
# COMPACT_ATOMS: atom_id res chain seq x y z
N MET A 1 56.31 57.23 -24.08
CA MET A 1 55.39 56.87 -25.18
C MET A 1 53.96 56.99 -24.63
N ARG A 2 53.43 58.21 -24.43
CA ARG A 2 52.78 59.12 -25.40
C ARG A 2 51.46 58.54 -25.97
N LEU A 3 50.36 59.29 -25.70
CA LEU A 3 49.05 59.36 -26.36
C LEU A 3 48.01 58.25 -26.04
N PHE A 4 46.68 58.43 -25.92
CA PHE A 4 45.64 59.49 -26.05
C PHE A 4 44.36 58.90 -25.39
N LEU A 5 43.61 59.53 -24.48
CA LEU A 5 42.61 60.60 -24.61
C LEU A 5 41.36 60.25 -25.46
N TYR A 6 40.20 60.10 -24.79
CA TYR A 6 38.80 60.50 -25.13
C TYR A 6 37.95 60.07 -23.90
N GLN A 7 37.51 60.88 -22.90
CA GLN A 7 36.62 62.06 -22.89
C GLN A 7 35.41 61.86 -23.84
N PHE A 8 34.13 62.01 -23.48
CA PHE A 8 33.47 62.79 -22.42
C PHE A 8 31.92 62.53 -22.46
N ILE A 9 31.22 62.72 -21.33
CA ILE A 9 29.80 63.15 -21.14
C ILE A 9 28.60 62.21 -21.46
N ALA A 10 27.76 61.95 -20.43
CA ALA A 10 26.33 62.36 -20.34
C ALA A 10 25.57 61.45 -19.32
N ILE A 11 25.41 61.87 -18.07
CA ILE A 11 24.17 62.46 -17.49
C ILE A 11 23.09 61.43 -17.09
N VAL A 12 22.84 61.44 -15.78
CA VAL A 12 21.67 60.92 -15.04
C VAL A 12 20.37 61.47 -15.61
N VAL A 13 19.47 60.62 -16.11
CA VAL A 13 18.03 60.92 -16.33
C VAL A 13 17.20 59.63 -16.21
N ILE A 14 16.41 59.58 -15.13
CA ILE A 14 15.03 59.04 -15.03
C ILE A 14 14.82 57.52 -14.93
N ALA A 15 14.54 57.14 -13.67
CA ALA A 15 13.56 56.15 -13.27
C ALA A 15 12.30 56.14 -14.15
N THR A 16 12.00 55.02 -14.82
CA THR A 16 10.66 54.38 -14.91
C THR A 16 10.66 53.27 -15.96
N GLY A 17 10.18 52.10 -15.55
CA GLY A 17 9.95 50.90 -16.37
C GLY A 17 10.21 49.68 -15.49
N LEU A 18 9.33 49.24 -14.58
CA LEU A 18 7.89 48.99 -14.71
C LEU A 18 7.57 48.18 -15.97
N PHE A 19 7.60 46.85 -15.80
CA PHE A 19 6.48 45.92 -16.01
C PHE A 19 6.90 44.63 -16.73
N GLY A 20 6.46 43.51 -16.18
CA GLY A 20 6.15 42.33 -16.99
C GLY A 20 6.98 41.08 -16.74
N ALA A 21 6.97 40.58 -15.51
CA ALA A 21 6.77 39.16 -15.27
C ALA A 21 6.38 38.96 -13.81
N ASP A 22 5.22 39.49 -13.43
CA ASP A 22 4.47 38.86 -12.35
C ASP A 22 4.29 37.40 -12.77
N LEU A 23 5.06 36.51 -12.14
CA LEU A 23 4.74 35.09 -12.11
C LEU A 23 3.43 34.99 -11.35
N PHE A 24 2.32 35.20 -12.07
CA PHE A 24 0.99 34.84 -11.62
C PHE A 24 1.02 33.33 -11.39
N VAL A 25 1.36 32.93 -10.17
CA VAL A 25 0.96 31.64 -9.62
C VAL A 25 -0.55 31.75 -9.49
N TYR A 26 -1.27 31.41 -10.57
CA TYR A 26 -2.72 31.26 -10.50
C TYR A 26 -3.00 30.18 -9.46
N ALA A 27 -3.45 30.62 -8.28
CA ALA A 27 -3.99 29.73 -7.28
C ALA A 27 -5.20 29.03 -7.91
N GLN A 28 -5.09 27.72 -8.13
CA GLN A 28 -6.17 26.94 -8.74
C GLN A 28 -7.41 27.04 -7.87
N THR A 29 -8.53 27.40 -8.49
CA THR A 29 -9.80 27.55 -7.76
C THR A 29 -10.29 26.18 -7.25
N ALA A 30 -11.09 26.18 -6.18
CA ALA A 30 -11.67 24.94 -5.65
C ALA A 30 -12.50 24.19 -6.70
N GLU A 31 -13.10 24.92 -7.65
CA GLU A 31 -13.90 24.35 -8.74
C GLU A 31 -13.04 23.69 -9.81
N GLU A 32 -11.89 24.29 -10.17
CA GLU A 32 -10.91 23.67 -11.06
C GLU A 32 -10.36 22.35 -10.49
N LEU A 33 -10.09 22.31 -9.19
CA LEU A 33 -9.63 21.09 -8.50
C LEU A 33 -10.69 19.99 -8.55
N ARG A 34 -11.97 20.33 -8.34
CA ARG A 34 -13.09 19.38 -8.45
C ARG A 34 -13.23 18.81 -9.87
N GLY A 35 -13.12 19.66 -10.89
CA GLY A 35 -13.14 19.23 -12.29
C GLY A 35 -12.04 18.20 -12.60
N LYS A 36 -10.80 18.46 -12.13
CA LYS A 36 -9.67 17.53 -12.28
C LYS A 36 -9.88 16.20 -11.54
N ILE A 37 -10.41 16.24 -10.32
CA ILE A 37 -10.74 15.04 -9.53
C ILE A 37 -11.79 14.18 -10.25
N SER A 38 -12.83 14.81 -10.82
CA SER A 38 -13.88 14.12 -11.58
C SER A 38 -13.31 13.44 -12.83
N ALA A 39 -12.50 14.15 -13.62
CA ALA A 39 -11.85 13.60 -14.80
C ALA A 39 -10.95 12.39 -14.48
N LYS A 40 -10.14 12.46 -13.41
CA LYS A 40 -9.32 11.33 -12.94
C LYS A 40 -10.15 10.15 -12.45
N SER A 41 -11.34 10.40 -11.89
CA SER A 41 -12.25 9.34 -11.46
C SER A 41 -12.79 8.52 -12.65
N ILE A 42 -13.07 9.18 -13.77
CA ILE A 42 -13.46 8.50 -15.02
C ILE A 42 -12.29 7.69 -15.59
N GLU A 43 -11.08 8.22 -15.54
CA GLU A 43 -9.87 7.51 -15.98
C GLU A 43 -9.64 6.23 -15.15
N ILE A 44 -9.82 6.30 -13.83
CA ILE A 44 -9.75 5.14 -12.93
C ILE A 44 -10.71 4.04 -13.38
N GLN A 45 -11.98 4.37 -13.68
CA GLN A 45 -12.96 3.38 -14.11
C GLN A 45 -12.56 2.68 -15.43
N LYS A 46 -12.01 3.43 -16.39
CA LYS A 46 -11.52 2.85 -17.65
C LYS A 46 -10.35 1.88 -17.43
N LEU A 47 -9.41 2.26 -16.57
CA LEU A 47 -8.26 1.41 -16.22
C LEU A 47 -8.70 0.15 -15.46
N GLU A 48 -9.71 0.23 -14.60
CA GLU A 48 -10.29 -0.93 -13.91
C GLU A 48 -10.88 -1.95 -14.90
N GLN A 49 -11.58 -1.48 -15.93
CA GLN A 49 -12.09 -2.33 -17.01
C GLN A 49 -10.94 -2.98 -17.81
N GLU A 50 -9.89 -2.22 -18.13
CA GLU A 50 -8.70 -2.72 -18.83
C GLU A 50 -7.99 -3.82 -18.02
N ILE A 51 -7.80 -3.60 -16.71
CA ILE A 51 -7.20 -4.58 -15.79
C ILE A 51 -8.06 -5.85 -15.73
N LYS A 52 -9.39 -5.71 -15.64
CA LYS A 52 -10.31 -6.86 -15.64
C LYS A 52 -10.21 -7.69 -16.93
N LYS A 53 -10.07 -7.03 -18.08
CA LYS A 53 -9.84 -7.71 -19.36
C LYS A 53 -8.54 -8.53 -19.35
N TYR A 54 -7.42 -7.93 -18.97
CA TYR A 54 -6.15 -8.67 -18.92
C TYR A 54 -6.15 -9.79 -17.86
N GLN A 55 -6.89 -9.61 -16.76
CA GLN A 55 -7.10 -10.65 -15.76
C GLN A 55 -7.84 -11.87 -16.36
N ASN A 56 -8.83 -11.63 -17.21
CA ASN A 56 -9.53 -12.69 -17.93
C ASN A 56 -8.60 -13.37 -18.96
N ASP A 57 -7.82 -12.59 -19.72
CA ASP A 57 -6.85 -13.14 -20.69
C ASP A 57 -5.85 -14.06 -20.00
N LEU A 58 -5.32 -13.67 -18.84
CA LEU A 58 -4.42 -14.50 -18.03
C LEU A 58 -5.09 -15.80 -17.55
N THR A 59 -6.37 -15.75 -17.20
CA THR A 59 -7.13 -16.94 -16.78
C THR A 59 -7.30 -17.91 -17.93
N VAL A 60 -7.61 -17.42 -19.13
CA VAL A 60 -7.74 -18.24 -20.35
C VAL A 60 -6.39 -18.84 -20.74
N LEU A 61 -5.31 -18.06 -20.67
CA LEU A 61 -3.96 -18.53 -21.00
C LEU A 61 -3.47 -19.60 -20.03
N ALA A 62 -3.74 -19.44 -18.72
CA ALA A 62 -3.35 -20.40 -17.69
C ALA A 62 -4.00 -21.79 -17.85
N ALA A 63 -5.13 -21.88 -18.56
CA ALA A 63 -5.80 -23.14 -18.88
C ALA A 63 -5.18 -23.87 -20.10
N LYS A 64 -4.30 -23.21 -20.88
CA LYS A 64 -3.68 -23.80 -22.06
C LYS A 64 -2.46 -24.64 -21.68
N LYS A 65 -2.06 -25.55 -22.58
CA LYS A 65 -0.82 -26.32 -22.43
C LYS A 65 0.39 -25.40 -22.37
N LYS A 66 1.28 -25.62 -21.41
CA LYS A 66 2.54 -24.88 -21.28
C LYS A 66 3.48 -25.15 -22.47
N THR A 67 3.54 -24.20 -23.37
CA THR A 67 4.51 -24.05 -24.46
C THR A 67 5.25 -22.72 -24.31
N LEU A 68 6.38 -22.56 -25.01
CA LEU A 68 7.11 -21.29 -25.03
C LEU A 68 6.20 -20.14 -25.47
N ALA A 69 5.40 -20.35 -26.51
CA ALA A 69 4.47 -19.35 -27.03
C ALA A 69 3.43 -18.93 -25.98
N THR A 70 2.82 -19.89 -25.27
CA THR A 70 1.85 -19.57 -24.21
C THR A 70 2.51 -18.85 -23.03
N SER A 71 3.71 -19.24 -22.61
CA SER A 71 4.42 -18.58 -21.51
C SER A 71 4.84 -17.15 -21.87
N ILE A 72 5.22 -16.90 -23.12
CA ILE A 72 5.47 -15.53 -23.61
C ILE A 72 4.17 -14.72 -23.63
N ALA A 73 3.05 -15.32 -24.07
CA ALA A 73 1.75 -14.66 -24.06
C ALA A 73 1.29 -14.30 -22.64
N GLU A 74 1.47 -15.19 -21.66
CA GLU A 74 1.18 -14.94 -20.25
C GLU A 74 2.02 -13.78 -19.69
N LEU A 75 3.34 -13.79 -19.92
CA LEU A 75 4.23 -12.72 -19.46
C LEU A 75 3.89 -11.37 -20.10
N ASN A 76 3.49 -11.35 -21.38
CA ASN A 76 3.04 -10.15 -22.07
C ASN A 76 1.70 -9.63 -21.54
N ALA A 77 0.72 -10.51 -21.31
CA ALA A 77 -0.56 -10.13 -20.74
C ALA A 77 -0.38 -9.61 -19.30
N LEU A 78 0.49 -10.25 -18.52
CA LEU A 78 0.85 -9.79 -17.17
C LEU A 78 1.55 -8.43 -17.20
N ARG A 79 2.47 -8.20 -18.15
CA ARG A 79 3.12 -6.88 -18.32
C ARG A 79 2.09 -5.78 -18.55
N LYS A 80 1.17 -5.98 -19.49
CA LYS A 80 0.10 -5.00 -19.80
C LYS A 80 -0.80 -4.75 -18.60
N LYS A 81 -1.14 -5.80 -17.85
CA LYS A 81 -1.90 -5.68 -16.60
C LYS A 81 -1.14 -4.83 -15.57
N LEU A 82 0.13 -5.12 -15.31
CA LEU A 82 0.95 -4.39 -14.35
C LEU A 82 1.15 -2.92 -14.77
N GLU A 83 1.32 -2.65 -16.06
CA GLU A 83 1.36 -1.28 -16.59
C GLU A 83 0.05 -0.52 -16.34
N ALA A 84 -1.10 -1.16 -16.58
CA ALA A 84 -2.41 -0.57 -16.26
C ALA A 84 -2.59 -0.35 -14.75
N GLU A 85 -2.13 -1.29 -13.91
CA GLU A 85 -2.13 -1.17 -12.45
C GLU A 85 -1.20 -0.06 -11.93
N ILE A 86 -0.07 0.18 -12.60
CA ILE A 86 0.82 1.31 -12.31
C ILE A 86 0.11 2.62 -12.66
N ARG A 87 -0.52 2.71 -13.84
CA ARG A 87 -1.28 3.90 -14.27
C ARG A 87 -2.40 4.24 -13.29
N ILE A 88 -3.26 3.27 -12.94
CA ILE A 88 -4.38 3.52 -12.00
C ILE A 88 -3.86 3.94 -10.62
N THR A 89 -2.77 3.35 -10.15
CA THR A 89 -2.19 3.72 -8.84
C THR A 89 -1.60 5.13 -8.90
N GLN A 90 -0.93 5.50 -9.99
CA GLN A 90 -0.46 6.87 -10.22
C GLN A 90 -1.64 7.86 -10.28
N THR A 91 -2.72 7.54 -11.00
CA THR A 91 -3.92 8.39 -11.05
C THR A 91 -4.56 8.55 -9.66
N LYS A 92 -4.57 7.50 -8.83
CA LYS A 92 -5.02 7.57 -7.43
C LYS A 92 -4.11 8.45 -6.57
N VAL A 93 -2.79 8.36 -6.75
CA VAL A 93 -1.82 9.26 -6.10
C VAL A 93 -2.10 10.71 -6.47
N ASP A 94 -2.24 11.02 -7.76
CA ASP A 94 -2.49 12.39 -8.22
C ASP A 94 -3.84 12.92 -7.73
N THR A 95 -4.87 12.07 -7.74
CA THR A 95 -6.21 12.44 -7.23
C THR A 95 -6.15 12.78 -5.74
N THR A 96 -5.39 12.00 -4.98
CA THR A 96 -5.21 12.22 -3.54
C THR A 96 -4.43 13.51 -3.27
N ASP A 97 -3.40 13.80 -4.08
CA ASP A 97 -2.68 15.09 -4.01
C ASP A 97 -3.61 16.28 -4.26
N LEU A 98 -4.47 16.21 -5.28
CA LEU A 98 -5.47 17.24 -5.56
C LEU A 98 -6.45 17.44 -4.41
N LYS A 99 -6.91 16.36 -3.77
CA LYS A 99 -7.76 16.44 -2.57
C LYS A 99 -7.05 17.11 -1.38
N ILE A 100 -5.77 16.80 -1.17
CA ILE A 100 -4.96 17.41 -0.10
C ILE A 100 -4.83 18.92 -0.34
N ARG A 101 -4.57 19.34 -1.59
CA ARG A 101 -4.49 20.76 -1.98
C ARG A 101 -5.84 21.47 -1.80
N GLN A 102 -6.93 20.83 -2.21
CA GLN A 102 -8.29 21.36 -2.02
C GLN A 102 -8.59 21.56 -0.53
N LEU A 103 -8.31 20.57 0.31
CA LEU A 103 -8.47 20.68 1.76
C LEU A 103 -7.56 21.76 2.35
N GLY A 104 -6.33 21.90 1.85
CA GLY A 104 -5.40 22.95 2.28
C GLY A 104 -5.94 24.36 2.00
N SER A 105 -6.47 24.59 0.80
CA SER A 105 -7.11 25.87 0.45
C SER A 105 -8.35 26.14 1.31
N GLN A 106 -9.16 25.12 1.59
CA GLN A 106 -10.33 25.24 2.46
C GLN A 106 -9.97 25.51 3.92
N ILE A 107 -8.85 24.95 4.41
CA ILE A 107 -8.32 25.19 5.76
C ILE A 107 -7.87 26.66 5.86
N SER A 108 -7.03 27.12 4.93
CA SER A 108 -6.56 28.52 4.89
C SER A 108 -7.73 29.50 4.89
N SER A 109 -8.73 29.28 4.03
CA SER A 109 -9.93 30.15 3.98
C SER A 109 -10.72 30.17 5.29
N ARG A 110 -10.72 29.08 6.06
CA ARG A 110 -11.41 29.02 7.36
C ARG A 110 -10.59 29.67 8.46
N GLU A 111 -9.28 29.53 8.43
CA GLU A 111 -8.34 30.25 9.31
C GLU A 111 -8.50 31.77 9.10
N ASP A 112 -8.47 32.24 7.85
CA ASP A 112 -8.68 33.65 7.50
C ASP A 112 -10.04 34.18 7.99
N GLU A 113 -11.11 33.39 7.85
CA GLU A 113 -12.45 33.78 8.32
C GLU A 113 -12.53 33.85 9.85
N ILE A 114 -11.90 32.91 10.56
CA ILE A 114 -11.83 32.90 12.02
C ILE A 114 -11.04 34.12 12.51
N ASP A 115 -9.89 34.40 11.90
CA ASP A 115 -9.03 35.51 12.27
C ASP A 115 -9.73 36.85 12.04
N LEU A 116 -10.38 37.03 10.89
CA LEU A 116 -11.16 38.23 10.58
C LEU A 116 -12.29 38.45 11.60
N ARG A 117 -13.08 37.41 11.90
CA ARG A 117 -14.20 37.50 12.85
C ARG A 117 -13.73 37.72 14.28
N THR A 118 -12.62 37.09 14.67
CA THR A 118 -12.03 37.26 16.00
C THR A 118 -11.48 38.67 16.17
N ALA A 119 -10.81 39.22 15.15
CA ALA A 119 -10.33 40.59 15.15
C ALA A 119 -11.49 41.61 15.20
N ALA A 120 -12.55 41.40 14.42
CA ALA A 120 -13.74 42.25 14.45
C ALA A 120 -14.45 42.22 15.81
N LEU A 121 -14.55 41.04 16.43
CA LEU A 121 -15.12 40.90 17.77
C LEU A 121 -14.24 41.57 18.84
N ALA A 122 -12.92 41.43 18.75
CA ALA A 122 -11.99 42.07 19.67
C ALA A 122 -12.08 43.60 19.58
N GLU A 123 -12.17 44.15 18.36
CA GLU A 123 -12.33 45.59 18.15
C GLU A 123 -13.68 46.10 18.68
N ALA A 124 -14.77 45.35 18.43
CA ALA A 124 -16.09 45.69 18.95
C ALA A 124 -16.11 45.76 20.49
N LEU A 125 -15.48 44.78 21.16
CA LEU A 125 -15.36 44.76 22.62
C LEU A 125 -14.45 45.87 23.14
N ARG A 126 -13.38 46.22 22.41
CA ARG A 126 -12.50 47.34 22.76
C ARG A 126 -13.24 48.67 22.73
N VAL A 127 -14.03 48.92 21.67
CA VAL A 127 -14.83 50.15 21.54
C VAL A 127 -15.87 50.26 22.66
N VAL A 128 -16.51 49.15 23.05
CA VAL A 128 -17.44 49.15 24.20
C VAL A 128 -16.69 49.47 25.50
N ASN A 129 -15.57 48.80 25.77
CA ASN A 129 -14.77 49.04 26.97
C ASN A 129 -14.23 50.49 27.05
N GLU A 130 -13.84 51.10 25.92
CA GLU A 130 -13.42 52.50 25.85
C GLU A 130 -14.57 53.48 26.10
N ARG A 131 -15.80 53.12 25.74
CA ARG A 131 -17.02 53.91 26.02
C ARG A 131 -17.56 53.70 27.44
N GLU A 132 -17.34 52.55 28.05
CA GLU A 132 -17.74 52.19 29.43
C GLU A 132 -16.90 52.87 30.53
N ALA A 133 -16.03 53.83 30.19
CA ALA A 133 -15.40 54.72 31.17
C ALA A 133 -16.42 55.59 31.96
N ARG A 134 -17.73 55.53 31.64
CA ARG A 134 -18.83 56.09 32.42
C ARG A 134 -19.73 54.95 32.91
N SER A 135 -20.09 54.98 34.20
CA SER A 135 -21.01 54.02 34.81
C SER A 135 -22.36 54.00 34.07
N LEU A 136 -22.98 52.82 33.87
CA LEU A 136 -24.34 52.70 33.32
C LEU A 136 -25.35 53.57 34.09
N ALA A 137 -25.15 53.75 35.40
CA ALA A 137 -25.96 54.66 36.21
C ALA A 137 -25.72 56.13 35.84
N GLN A 138 -24.50 56.49 35.43
CA GLN A 138 -24.14 57.83 35.00
C GLN A 138 -24.66 58.15 33.58
N VAL A 139 -24.74 57.15 32.70
CA VAL A 139 -25.39 57.27 31.38
C VAL A 139 -26.89 57.47 31.54
N ALA A 140 -27.55 56.65 32.36
CA ALA A 140 -28.98 56.76 32.69
C ALA A 140 -29.34 58.08 33.39
N LEU A 141 -28.41 58.67 34.17
CA LEU A 141 -28.57 59.98 34.81
C LEU A 141 -28.23 61.16 33.88
N SER A 142 -27.58 60.91 32.74
CA SER A 142 -27.15 61.95 31.78
C SER A 142 -28.10 62.14 30.59
N SER A 143 -29.06 61.23 30.41
CA SER A 143 -30.07 61.33 29.36
C SER A 143 -31.18 62.33 29.74
N GLU A 144 -31.55 63.23 28.83
CA GLU A 144 -32.60 64.24 29.06
C GLU A 144 -34.03 63.67 29.03
N SER A 145 -34.21 62.42 28.57
CA SER A 145 -35.52 61.74 28.49
C SER A 145 -35.43 60.24 28.80
N PHE A 146 -36.53 59.69 29.32
CA PHE A 146 -36.67 58.25 29.57
C PHE A 146 -36.55 57.39 28.30
N SER A 147 -36.93 57.93 27.13
CA SER A 147 -36.79 57.24 25.85
C SER A 147 -35.32 57.01 25.47
N GLY A 148 -34.42 57.97 25.74
CA GLY A 148 -33.00 57.82 25.43
C GLY A 148 -32.32 56.71 26.24
N VAL A 149 -32.69 56.55 27.52
CA VAL A 149 -32.21 55.42 28.34
C VAL A 149 -32.67 54.08 27.78
N TRP A 150 -33.91 54.02 27.29
CA TRP A 150 -34.47 52.80 26.73
C TRP A 150 -33.81 52.43 25.40
N ASP A 151 -33.56 53.42 24.53
CA ASP A 151 -32.84 53.24 23.26
C ASP A 151 -31.40 52.72 23.50
N ASP A 152 -30.70 53.24 24.52
CA ASP A 152 -29.35 52.79 24.90
C ASP A 152 -29.35 51.36 25.46
N LEU A 153 -30.35 51.00 26.27
CA LEU A 153 -30.52 49.63 26.79
C LEU A 153 -30.83 48.63 25.66
N GLU A 154 -31.68 49.01 24.71
CA GLU A 154 -31.98 48.19 23.53
C GLU A 154 -30.74 48.00 22.65
N ALA A 155 -29.95 49.07 22.42
CA ALA A 155 -28.70 48.99 21.67
C ALA A 155 -27.68 48.04 22.34
N LEU A 156 -27.60 48.05 23.67
CA LEU A 156 -26.72 47.14 24.43
C LEU A 156 -27.19 45.68 24.33
N ASP A 157 -28.51 45.42 24.47
CA ASP A 157 -29.06 44.08 24.30
C ASP A 157 -28.78 43.55 22.88
N GLN A 158 -29.04 44.35 21.85
CA GLN A 158 -28.72 44.01 20.47
C GLN A 158 -27.21 43.73 20.27
N PHE A 159 -26.34 44.53 20.87
CA PHE A 159 -24.89 44.32 20.82
C PHE A 159 -24.48 42.99 21.47
N THR A 160 -24.95 42.72 22.68
CA THR A 160 -24.63 41.47 23.40
C THR A 160 -25.15 40.24 22.64
N GLY A 161 -26.33 40.35 22.02
CA GLY A 161 -26.87 39.36 21.09
C GLY A 161 -25.92 39.11 19.91
N LYS A 162 -25.45 40.16 19.23
CA LYS A 162 -24.51 40.03 18.09
C LYS A 162 -23.13 39.50 18.48
N VAL A 163 -22.64 39.81 19.68
CA VAL A 163 -21.41 39.22 20.23
C VAL A 163 -21.60 37.72 20.40
N ARG A 164 -22.71 37.30 21.03
CA ARG A 164 -23.03 35.89 21.23
C ARG A 164 -23.16 35.14 19.90
N ASP A 165 -23.86 35.70 18.92
CA ASP A 165 -23.99 35.14 17.58
C ASP A 165 -22.61 34.95 16.91
N ASN A 166 -21.73 35.96 16.99
CA ASN A 166 -20.38 35.86 16.40
C ASN A 166 -19.52 34.81 17.10
N VAL A 167 -19.60 34.69 18.42
CA VAL A 167 -18.90 33.65 19.18
C VAL A 167 -19.38 32.26 18.75
N GLU A 168 -20.69 32.08 18.55
CA GLU A 168 -21.25 30.82 18.05
C GLU A 168 -20.77 30.49 16.63
N VAL A 169 -20.73 31.49 15.74
CA VAL A 169 -20.17 31.32 14.38
C VAL A 169 -18.68 30.94 14.43
N ILE A 170 -17.86 31.65 15.21
CA ILE A 170 -16.43 31.34 15.37
C ILE A 170 -16.25 29.91 15.91
N LYS A 171 -17.06 29.50 16.89
CA LYS A 171 -17.04 28.13 17.42
C LYS A 171 -17.36 27.11 16.34
N GLY A 172 -18.39 27.36 15.53
CA GLY A 172 -18.74 26.52 14.38
C GLY A 172 -17.61 26.40 13.36
N LEU A 173 -16.95 27.52 13.03
CA LEU A 173 -15.81 27.55 12.11
C LEU A 173 -14.60 26.78 12.66
N LYS A 174 -14.31 26.88 13.96
CA LYS A 174 -13.24 26.10 14.60
C LYS A 174 -13.49 24.60 14.53
N VAL A 175 -14.72 24.16 14.79
CA VAL A 175 -15.10 22.74 14.64
C VAL A 175 -14.97 22.28 13.17
N ASP A 176 -15.38 23.11 12.21
CA ASP A 176 -15.22 22.81 10.78
C ASP A 176 -13.73 22.73 10.36
N LEU A 177 -12.90 23.63 10.88
CA LEU A 177 -11.45 23.63 10.68
C LEU A 177 -10.78 22.35 11.20
N GLU A 178 -11.04 21.97 12.45
CA GLU A 178 -10.53 20.74 13.05
C GLU A 178 -10.91 19.49 12.24
N ASN A 179 -12.18 19.42 11.81
CA ASN A 179 -12.67 18.34 10.96
C ASN A 179 -11.93 18.27 9.61
N LYS A 180 -11.65 19.42 8.98
CA LYS A 180 -10.90 19.49 7.72
C LYS A 180 -9.44 19.09 7.92
N GLN A 181 -8.80 19.55 8.98
CA GLN A 181 -7.43 19.15 9.34
C GLN A 181 -7.32 17.63 9.55
N GLY A 182 -8.26 17.04 10.29
CA GLY A 182 -8.34 15.59 10.46
C GLY A 182 -8.49 14.83 9.13
N LYS A 183 -9.38 15.28 8.24
CA LYS A 183 -9.52 14.71 6.88
C LYS A 183 -8.23 14.85 6.06
N GLN A 184 -7.55 15.99 6.13
CA GLN A 184 -6.30 16.21 5.41
C GLN A 184 -5.20 15.26 5.91
N GLN A 185 -5.13 14.99 7.21
CA GLN A 185 -4.18 14.05 7.80
C GLN A 185 -4.44 12.61 7.30
N VAL A 186 -5.71 12.19 7.21
CA VAL A 186 -6.10 10.89 6.66
C VAL A 186 -5.68 10.77 5.19
N GLU A 187 -5.96 11.79 4.36
CA GLU A 187 -5.57 11.78 2.95
C GLU A 187 -4.05 11.81 2.76
N LYS A 188 -3.29 12.51 3.62
CA LYS A 188 -1.82 12.45 3.63
C LYS A 188 -1.30 11.03 3.90
N LYS A 189 -1.88 10.32 4.87
CA LYS A 189 -1.53 8.92 5.15
C LYS A 189 -1.86 7.99 3.97
N ASN A 190 -3.01 8.20 3.34
CA ASN A 190 -3.43 7.48 2.14
C ASN A 190 -2.45 7.74 0.97
N PHE A 191 -2.05 9.00 0.75
CA PHE A 191 -1.08 9.39 -0.27
C PHE A 191 0.26 8.65 -0.12
N LEU A 192 0.81 8.58 1.10
CA LEU A 192 2.04 7.84 1.38
C LEU A 192 1.89 6.35 1.11
N THR A 193 0.74 5.78 1.48
CA THR A 193 0.42 4.36 1.22
C THR A 193 0.38 4.07 -0.29
N LEU A 194 -0.30 4.93 -1.06
CA LEU A 194 -0.39 4.81 -2.52
C LEU A 194 0.96 5.01 -3.21
N LYS A 195 1.81 5.93 -2.72
CA LYS A 195 3.18 6.11 -3.21
C LYS A 195 4.05 4.87 -2.96
N SER A 196 3.94 4.25 -1.78
CA SER A 196 4.61 2.98 -1.49
C SER A 196 4.13 1.88 -2.44
N GLU A 197 2.81 1.74 -2.61
CA GLU A 197 2.24 0.74 -3.51
C GLU A 197 2.66 0.95 -4.97
N LEU A 198 2.72 2.20 -5.44
CA LEU A 198 3.21 2.52 -6.78
C LEU A 198 4.67 2.09 -6.97
N SER A 199 5.53 2.33 -5.98
CA SER A 199 6.93 1.88 -6.02
C SER A 199 7.02 0.37 -6.11
N ASP A 200 6.22 -0.36 -5.33
CA ASP A 200 6.23 -1.82 -5.34
C ASP A 200 5.73 -2.39 -6.67
N ARG A 201 4.66 -1.82 -7.23
CA ARG A 201 4.13 -2.22 -8.55
C ARG A 201 5.16 -2.03 -9.66
N LYS A 202 5.94 -0.94 -9.62
CA LYS A 202 7.04 -0.71 -10.56
C LYS A 202 8.12 -1.79 -10.45
N LYS A 203 8.55 -2.13 -9.23
CA LYS A 203 9.52 -3.22 -8.99
C LYS A 203 9.01 -4.57 -9.50
N ILE A 204 7.72 -4.87 -9.31
CA ILE A 204 7.09 -6.11 -9.80
C ILE A 204 7.06 -6.14 -11.34
N ALA A 205 6.74 -5.01 -11.98
CA ALA A 205 6.77 -4.89 -13.45
C ALA A 205 8.18 -5.05 -14.02
N GLU A 206 9.18 -4.45 -13.40
CA GLU A 206 10.60 -4.61 -13.76
C GLU A 206 11.03 -6.07 -13.67
N ALA A 207 10.68 -6.76 -12.58
CA ALA A 207 10.96 -8.18 -12.41
C ALA A 207 10.27 -9.04 -13.48
N ASN A 208 9.04 -8.72 -13.87
CA ASN A 208 8.33 -9.41 -14.96
C ASN A 208 9.03 -9.22 -16.31
N ASN A 209 9.48 -7.99 -16.61
CA ASN A 209 10.23 -7.70 -17.84
C ASN A 209 11.56 -8.46 -17.88
N ALA A 210 12.28 -8.51 -16.75
CA ALA A 210 13.51 -9.28 -16.63
C ALA A 210 13.27 -10.79 -16.80
N ALA A 211 12.17 -11.33 -16.26
CA ALA A 211 11.79 -12.73 -16.44
C ALA A 211 11.50 -13.07 -17.90
N GLN A 212 10.80 -12.19 -18.62
CA GLN A 212 10.56 -12.34 -20.05
C GLN A 212 11.86 -12.33 -20.86
N ALA A 213 12.73 -11.34 -20.64
CA ALA A 213 14.01 -11.25 -21.32
C ALA A 213 14.88 -12.50 -21.06
N LYS A 214 14.93 -12.96 -19.80
CA LYS A 214 15.65 -14.18 -19.40
C LYS A 214 15.09 -15.42 -20.09
N LEU A 215 13.77 -15.58 -20.15
CA LEU A 215 13.13 -16.71 -20.82
C LEU A 215 13.49 -16.75 -22.31
N LEU A 216 13.37 -15.62 -23.02
CA LEU A 216 13.71 -15.54 -24.44
C LEU A 216 15.20 -15.83 -24.70
N ALA A 217 16.08 -15.31 -23.85
CA ALA A 217 17.52 -15.55 -23.93
C ALA A 217 17.88 -17.03 -23.70
N GLN A 218 17.28 -17.66 -22.68
CA GLN A 218 17.54 -19.06 -22.34
C GLN A 218 16.98 -20.03 -23.39
N THR A 219 15.82 -19.72 -23.96
CA THR A 219 15.16 -20.60 -24.93
C THR A 219 15.68 -20.38 -26.34
N LYS A 220 16.34 -19.24 -26.60
CA LYS A 220 16.74 -18.80 -27.95
C LYS A 220 15.54 -18.77 -28.92
N ASN A 221 14.34 -18.49 -28.40
CA ASN A 221 13.07 -18.58 -29.12
C ASN A 221 12.73 -19.98 -29.68
N GLN A 222 13.30 -21.05 -29.11
CA GLN A 222 13.10 -22.43 -29.57
C GLN A 222 12.29 -23.24 -28.56
N GLU A 223 11.19 -23.86 -29.02
CA GLU A 223 10.32 -24.73 -28.21
C GLU A 223 11.06 -25.98 -27.70
N SER A 224 11.99 -26.52 -28.48
CA SER A 224 12.80 -27.68 -28.09
C SER A 224 13.69 -27.37 -26.87
N THR A 225 14.33 -26.20 -26.88
CA THR A 225 15.15 -25.70 -25.75
C THR A 225 14.27 -25.45 -24.53
N TYR A 226 13.10 -24.83 -24.70
CA TYR A 226 12.13 -24.64 -23.63
C TYR A 226 11.70 -25.97 -22.98
N SER A 227 11.34 -26.95 -23.80
CA SER A 227 10.95 -28.29 -23.35
C SER A 227 12.07 -28.99 -22.57
N LYS A 228 13.33 -28.83 -23.00
CA LYS A 228 14.50 -29.36 -22.29
C LYS A 228 14.68 -28.70 -20.92
N ILE A 229 14.58 -27.37 -20.85
CA ILE A 229 14.67 -26.61 -19.60
C ILE A 229 13.56 -27.02 -18.64
N LEU A 230 12.32 -27.20 -19.12
CA LEU A 230 11.20 -27.61 -18.29
C LEU A 230 11.45 -29.00 -17.66
N LYS A 231 11.93 -29.97 -18.44
CA LYS A 231 12.31 -31.30 -17.93
C LYS A 231 13.39 -31.22 -16.86
N GLN A 232 14.43 -30.40 -17.09
CA GLN A 232 15.51 -30.20 -16.11
C GLN A 232 15.01 -29.56 -14.80
N LYS A 233 14.11 -28.56 -14.90
CA LYS A 233 13.51 -27.92 -13.72
C LYS A 233 12.66 -28.89 -12.90
N ILE A 234 11.87 -29.74 -13.57
CA ILE A 234 11.06 -30.76 -12.88
C ILE A 234 11.98 -31.73 -12.12
N ALA A 235 13.01 -32.27 -12.78
CA ALA A 235 13.95 -33.18 -12.14
C ALA A 235 14.70 -32.52 -10.96
N LEU A 236 15.10 -31.25 -11.10
CA LEU A 236 15.73 -30.48 -10.03
C LEU A 236 14.80 -30.33 -8.82
N LYS A 237 13.54 -29.93 -9.06
CA LYS A 237 12.52 -29.79 -8.03
C LYS A 237 12.24 -31.12 -7.33
N ASP A 238 12.09 -32.21 -8.07
CA ASP A 238 11.79 -33.52 -7.48
C ASP A 238 12.94 -34.02 -6.59
N ALA A 239 14.19 -33.82 -7.04
CA ALA A 239 15.38 -34.12 -6.25
C ALA A 239 15.47 -33.26 -4.98
N PHE A 240 15.21 -31.96 -5.10
CA PHE A 240 15.23 -31.03 -3.95
C PHE A 240 14.14 -31.36 -2.92
N GLU A 241 12.91 -31.62 -3.35
CA GLU A 241 11.82 -32.01 -2.46
C GLU A 241 12.11 -33.32 -1.75
N LYS A 242 12.70 -34.30 -2.44
CA LYS A 242 13.11 -35.58 -1.83
C LYS A 242 14.16 -35.34 -0.74
N GLU A 243 15.21 -34.59 -1.05
CA GLU A 243 16.27 -34.23 -0.11
C GLU A 243 15.74 -33.50 1.13
N LEU A 244 14.83 -32.53 0.93
CA LEU A 244 14.21 -31.79 2.01
C LEU A 244 13.35 -32.71 2.88
N ARG A 245 12.52 -33.55 2.27
CA ARG A 245 11.61 -34.46 2.97
C ARG A 245 12.37 -35.49 3.82
N GLU A 246 13.45 -36.04 3.28
CA GLU A 246 14.34 -36.94 4.00
C GLU A 246 14.89 -36.25 5.26
N TYR A 247 15.35 -35.01 5.14
CA TYR A 247 15.79 -34.25 6.31
C TYR A 247 14.67 -33.96 7.31
N GLU A 248 13.50 -33.48 6.86
CA GLU A 248 12.35 -33.19 7.73
C GLU A 248 11.86 -34.43 8.49
N SER A 249 12.00 -35.62 7.89
CA SER A 249 11.68 -36.90 8.56
C SER A 249 12.63 -37.26 9.70
N THR A 250 13.84 -36.70 9.73
CA THR A 250 14.79 -36.88 10.84
C THR A 250 14.47 -35.97 12.03
N LEU A 251 13.69 -34.90 11.81
CA LEU A 251 13.31 -33.96 12.85
C LEU A 251 12.24 -34.59 13.73
N LYS A 252 12.54 -34.70 15.03
CA LYS A 252 11.59 -35.22 16.03
C LYS A 252 10.91 -34.05 16.72
N PHE A 253 9.58 -34.07 16.73
CA PHE A 253 8.76 -33.10 17.43
C PHE A 253 7.56 -33.82 18.06
N ILE A 254 7.26 -33.50 19.31
CA ILE A 254 6.04 -33.95 19.98
C ILE A 254 5.14 -32.73 20.07
N LEU A 255 4.02 -32.76 19.35
CA LEU A 255 3.03 -31.69 19.39
C LEU A 255 2.23 -31.80 20.68
N ASP A 256 2.32 -30.80 21.54
CA ASP A 256 1.39 -30.59 22.64
C ASP A 256 0.10 -29.93 22.08
N PRO A 257 -1.05 -30.61 22.06
CA PRO A 257 -2.29 -30.05 21.52
C PRO A 257 -2.79 -28.81 22.28
N THR A 258 -2.35 -28.59 23.51
CA THR A 258 -2.72 -27.40 24.31
C THR A 258 -1.89 -26.18 23.96
N SER A 259 -0.76 -26.37 23.28
CA SER A 259 0.15 -25.30 22.86
C SER A 259 -0.30 -24.57 21.58
N ILE A 260 -1.34 -25.06 20.92
CA ILE A 260 -1.94 -24.49 19.72
C ILE A 260 -3.46 -24.41 19.86
N PRO A 261 -4.16 -23.55 19.08
CA PRO A 261 -5.61 -23.52 19.09
C PRO A 261 -6.18 -24.87 18.63
N PRO A 262 -7.33 -25.31 19.16
CA PRO A 262 -7.99 -26.51 18.67
C PRO A 262 -8.32 -26.40 17.18
N ARG A 263 -8.23 -27.52 16.47
CA ARG A 263 -8.64 -27.65 15.07
C ARG A 263 -10.07 -27.11 14.88
N GLY A 264 -10.28 -26.29 13.85
CA GLY A 264 -11.58 -25.67 13.56
C GLY A 264 -11.75 -24.27 14.16
N THR A 265 -10.84 -23.83 15.03
CA THR A 265 -10.86 -22.48 15.62
C THR A 265 -10.43 -21.45 14.58
N LYS A 266 -11.35 -20.55 14.19
CA LYS A 266 -11.14 -19.50 13.18
C LYS A 266 -10.31 -18.33 13.71
N VAL A 267 -9.03 -18.57 13.95
CA VAL A 267 -8.07 -17.59 14.49
C VAL A 267 -7.42 -16.72 13.42
N PHE A 268 -7.41 -17.16 12.17
CA PHE A 268 -6.78 -16.45 11.06
C PHE A 268 -7.80 -15.62 10.28
N SER A 269 -7.39 -14.39 9.94
CA SER A 269 -8.04 -13.58 8.92
C SER A 269 -7.61 -14.00 7.52
N LYS A 270 -8.39 -13.61 6.51
CA LYS A 270 -8.09 -13.93 5.10
C LYS A 270 -6.81 -13.23 4.63
N PRO A 271 -5.82 -13.96 4.06
CA PRO A 271 -4.58 -13.36 3.56
C PRO A 271 -4.74 -12.62 2.23
N LEU A 272 -5.88 -12.84 1.54
CA LEU A 272 -6.23 -12.28 0.24
C LEU A 272 -7.68 -11.78 0.28
N ASP A 273 -7.98 -10.70 -0.44
CA ASP A 273 -9.35 -10.17 -0.52
C ASP A 273 -10.32 -11.14 -1.22
N ALA A 274 -9.82 -11.86 -2.23
CA ALA A 274 -10.53 -12.93 -2.92
C ALA A 274 -9.74 -14.23 -2.77
N MET A 275 -10.33 -15.22 -2.08
CA MET A 275 -9.74 -16.53 -1.87
C MET A 275 -10.28 -17.52 -2.89
N ARG A 276 -9.42 -18.02 -3.77
CA ARG A 276 -9.73 -19.08 -4.73
C ARG A 276 -8.81 -20.26 -4.48
N LEU A 277 -9.26 -21.22 -3.68
CA LEU A 277 -8.50 -22.41 -3.35
C LEU A 277 -8.29 -23.27 -4.61
N THR A 278 -7.03 -23.54 -4.94
CA THR A 278 -6.63 -24.35 -6.11
C THR A 278 -5.95 -25.65 -5.72
N GLN A 279 -5.38 -25.72 -4.52
CA GLN A 279 -4.82 -26.95 -3.98
C GLN A 279 -5.07 -27.04 -2.49
N HIS A 280 -5.57 -28.19 -2.05
CA HIS A 280 -5.78 -28.50 -0.63
C HIS A 280 -4.51 -29.02 0.03
N PHE A 281 -4.50 -28.99 1.36
CA PHE A 281 -3.45 -29.59 2.18
C PHE A 281 -3.50 -31.11 2.15
N GLY A 282 -2.34 -31.75 2.31
CA GLY A 282 -2.21 -33.18 2.52
C GLY A 282 -2.36 -34.04 1.26
N ASP A 283 -2.82 -35.27 1.44
CA ASP A 283 -2.94 -36.27 0.37
C ASP A 283 -4.17 -36.01 -0.52
N THR A 284 -3.96 -35.22 -1.58
CA THR A 284 -4.98 -34.88 -2.59
C THR A 284 -4.85 -35.74 -3.84
N ALA A 285 -5.89 -35.76 -4.68
CA ALA A 285 -5.86 -36.46 -5.97
C ALA A 285 -4.68 -36.00 -6.87
N PHE A 286 -4.32 -34.72 -6.81
CA PHE A 286 -3.16 -34.18 -7.53
C PHE A 286 -1.82 -34.68 -6.96
N SER A 287 -1.71 -34.79 -5.63
CA SER A 287 -0.53 -35.40 -5.03
C SER A 287 -0.39 -36.88 -5.44
N ARG A 288 -1.50 -37.63 -5.47
CA ARG A 288 -1.53 -39.03 -5.92
C ARG A 288 -1.23 -39.22 -7.40
N SER A 289 -1.38 -38.20 -8.24
CA SER A 289 -0.93 -38.24 -9.64
C SER A 289 0.58 -38.02 -9.81
N GLY A 290 1.34 -37.97 -8.72
CA GLY A 290 2.80 -37.82 -8.72
C GLY A 290 3.31 -36.43 -8.33
N ALA A 291 2.43 -35.44 -8.08
CA ALA A 291 2.87 -34.16 -7.54
C ALA A 291 3.42 -34.33 -6.11
N TYR A 292 4.37 -33.47 -5.72
CA TYR A 292 5.02 -33.51 -4.40
C TYR A 292 5.63 -34.88 -4.06
N ASN A 293 6.15 -35.60 -5.07
CA ASN A 293 6.63 -36.98 -4.94
C ASN A 293 5.59 -37.96 -4.34
N GLY A 294 4.29 -37.67 -4.48
CA GLY A 294 3.21 -38.45 -3.89
C GLY A 294 3.13 -38.36 -2.36
N LYS A 295 3.73 -37.35 -1.73
CA LYS A 295 3.82 -37.21 -0.26
C LYS A 295 2.86 -36.19 0.34
N GLY A 296 1.87 -35.76 -0.44
CA GLY A 296 0.91 -34.74 -0.07
C GLY A 296 1.45 -33.31 -0.17
N HIS A 297 0.54 -32.36 -0.23
CA HIS A 297 0.86 -30.94 -0.25
C HIS A 297 1.07 -30.42 1.18
N ASN A 298 2.15 -29.68 1.42
CA ASN A 298 2.50 -29.17 2.75
C ASN A 298 1.86 -27.80 3.07
N GLY A 299 0.85 -27.39 2.32
CA GLY A 299 0.15 -26.13 2.52
C GLY A 299 -1.17 -26.10 1.74
N VAL A 300 -1.67 -24.91 1.47
CA VAL A 300 -2.77 -24.68 0.52
C VAL A 300 -2.35 -23.64 -0.50
N ASP A 301 -2.86 -23.78 -1.72
CA ASP A 301 -2.59 -22.81 -2.77
C ASP A 301 -3.85 -22.02 -3.09
N PHE A 302 -3.74 -20.70 -3.04
CA PHE A 302 -4.79 -19.78 -3.50
C PHE A 302 -4.38 -19.16 -4.83
N GLY A 303 -5.02 -19.58 -5.92
CA GLY A 303 -4.72 -19.09 -7.25
C GLY A 303 -5.13 -17.64 -7.42
N VAL A 304 -4.14 -16.74 -7.57
CA VAL A 304 -4.31 -15.30 -7.58
C VAL A 304 -3.29 -14.67 -8.53
N SER A 305 -3.63 -13.54 -9.17
CA SER A 305 -2.70 -12.87 -10.07
C SER A 305 -1.44 -12.40 -9.37
N VAL A 306 -0.32 -12.33 -10.10
CA VAL A 306 0.89 -11.64 -9.65
C VAL A 306 0.57 -10.19 -9.30
N GLY A 307 1.15 -9.69 -8.21
CA GLY A 307 0.98 -8.30 -7.75
C GLY A 307 -0.25 -8.07 -6.87
N THR A 308 -0.97 -9.12 -6.47
CA THR A 308 -2.05 -9.00 -5.48
C THR A 308 -1.44 -8.88 -4.08
N LYS A 309 -1.97 -7.96 -3.26
CA LYS A 309 -1.51 -7.75 -1.88
C LYS A 309 -1.73 -9.01 -1.04
N VAL A 310 -0.68 -9.44 -0.34
CA VAL A 310 -0.72 -10.55 0.62
C VAL A 310 -0.66 -9.96 2.02
N LYS A 311 -1.62 -10.36 2.87
CA LYS A 311 -1.79 -9.84 4.23
C LYS A 311 -1.37 -10.85 5.28
N ALA A 312 -0.83 -10.38 6.40
CA ALA A 312 -0.62 -11.21 7.59
C ALA A 312 -1.98 -11.69 8.11
N MET A 313 -2.15 -13.00 8.23
CA MET A 313 -3.41 -13.61 8.66
C MET A 313 -3.70 -13.38 10.15
N LEU A 314 -2.64 -13.22 10.95
CA LEU A 314 -2.70 -12.89 12.36
C LEU A 314 -1.45 -12.08 12.71
N GLY A 315 -1.56 -11.18 13.69
CA GLY A 315 -0.41 -10.44 14.21
C GLY A 315 0.70 -11.36 14.74
N GLY A 316 1.94 -10.89 14.70
CA GLY A 316 3.09 -11.69 15.11
C GLY A 316 4.42 -11.07 14.71
N THR A 317 5.48 -11.86 14.82
CA THR A 317 6.85 -11.44 14.48
C THR A 317 7.32 -12.17 13.23
N ILE A 318 7.92 -11.44 12.29
CA ILE A 318 8.58 -12.01 11.11
C ILE A 318 9.85 -12.72 11.57
N ILE A 319 9.86 -14.05 11.55
CA ILE A 319 11.02 -14.86 11.97
C ILE A 319 11.94 -15.23 10.80
N GLY A 320 11.47 -15.03 9.57
CA GLY A 320 12.30 -15.09 8.37
C GLY A 320 11.61 -14.51 7.14
N ALA A 321 12.42 -14.01 6.22
CA ALA A 321 12.02 -13.71 4.86
C ALA A 321 13.22 -13.98 3.95
N GLY A 322 12.98 -14.55 2.78
CA GLY A 322 14.09 -15.00 1.92
C GLY A 322 13.66 -15.29 0.50
N ASP A 323 14.64 -15.65 -0.33
CA ASP A 323 14.44 -16.02 -1.72
C ASP A 323 15.27 -17.24 -2.09
N THR A 324 14.64 -18.41 -2.20
CA THR A 324 15.33 -19.65 -2.56
C THR A 324 15.80 -19.67 -4.01
N ASP A 325 15.25 -18.81 -4.89
CA ASP A 325 15.70 -18.75 -6.28
C ASP A 325 17.11 -18.17 -6.42
N THR A 326 17.63 -17.49 -5.39
CA THR A 326 19.00 -16.99 -5.38
C THR A 326 20.04 -18.12 -5.36
N THR A 327 19.66 -19.28 -4.81
CA THR A 327 20.56 -20.44 -4.64
C THR A 327 20.16 -21.59 -5.53
N CYS A 328 18.86 -21.88 -5.62
CA CYS A 328 18.28 -22.98 -6.38
C CYS A 328 17.03 -22.55 -7.16
N PRO A 329 17.22 -21.87 -8.32
CA PRO A 329 16.14 -21.29 -9.10
C PRO A 329 15.09 -22.32 -9.53
N GLY A 330 13.84 -22.10 -9.13
CA GLY A 330 12.71 -22.90 -9.57
C GLY A 330 12.55 -24.26 -8.89
N ALA A 331 13.18 -24.45 -7.73
CA ALA A 331 13.19 -25.75 -7.01
C ALA A 331 12.39 -25.76 -5.70
N SER A 332 12.05 -24.59 -5.14
CA SER A 332 11.45 -24.44 -3.81
C SER A 332 10.47 -23.25 -3.75
N TYR A 333 10.30 -22.61 -2.60
CA TYR A 333 9.31 -21.55 -2.34
C TYR A 333 9.50 -20.24 -3.12
N GLY A 334 10.67 -20.01 -3.71
CA GLY A 334 11.01 -18.71 -4.30
C GLY A 334 11.11 -17.67 -3.19
N LYS A 335 10.42 -16.54 -3.35
CA LYS A 335 10.32 -15.52 -2.30
C LYS A 335 9.28 -15.90 -1.26
N TRP A 336 9.67 -15.82 0.00
CA TRP A 336 8.82 -16.25 1.11
C TRP A 336 8.95 -15.37 2.36
N VAL A 337 7.92 -15.40 3.21
CA VAL A 337 7.84 -14.76 4.52
C VAL A 337 7.29 -15.75 5.54
N LEU A 338 7.95 -15.89 6.69
CA LEU A 338 7.52 -16.73 7.81
C LEU A 338 7.21 -15.86 9.03
N ILE A 339 6.00 -15.99 9.56
CA ILE A 339 5.49 -15.26 10.72
C ILE A 339 5.26 -16.23 11.86
N ARG A 340 5.77 -15.89 13.04
CA ARG A 340 5.42 -16.56 14.30
C ARG A 340 4.34 -15.76 15.01
N HIS A 341 3.26 -16.43 15.40
CA HIS A 341 2.14 -15.81 16.11
C HIS A 341 2.18 -16.15 17.59
N ASN A 342 1.49 -15.34 18.40
CA ASN A 342 1.47 -15.49 19.87
C ASN A 342 0.58 -16.63 20.35
N ASN A 343 -0.20 -17.26 19.47
CA ASN A 343 -1.09 -18.38 19.78
C ASN A 343 -0.45 -19.76 19.55
N GLY A 344 0.88 -19.83 19.39
CA GLY A 344 1.58 -21.08 19.15
C GLY A 344 1.57 -21.57 17.69
N LEU A 345 0.93 -20.83 16.77
CA LEU A 345 1.00 -21.12 15.33
C LEU A 345 2.07 -20.27 14.63
N ALA A 346 2.55 -20.76 13.48
CA ALA A 346 3.34 -19.97 12.55
C ALA A 346 2.75 -20.12 11.13
N SER A 347 2.89 -19.09 10.30
CA SER A 347 2.41 -19.08 8.91
C SER A 347 3.51 -18.70 7.93
N LEU A 348 3.58 -19.45 6.83
CA LEU A 348 4.50 -19.20 5.71
C LEU A 348 3.71 -18.77 4.48
N TYR A 349 4.17 -17.70 3.84
CA TYR A 349 3.64 -17.15 2.61
C TYR A 349 4.73 -17.24 1.55
N ALA A 350 4.48 -17.98 0.46
CA ALA A 350 5.49 -18.28 -0.55
C ALA A 350 5.06 -17.89 -1.97
N HIS A 351 5.98 -18.09 -2.93
CA HIS A 351 5.88 -17.70 -4.34
C HIS A 351 5.67 -16.20 -4.56
N LEU A 352 6.09 -15.36 -3.63
CA LEU A 352 5.87 -13.91 -3.69
C LEU A 352 6.60 -13.28 -4.88
N SER A 353 6.05 -12.19 -5.43
CA SER A 353 6.76 -11.35 -6.41
C SER A 353 7.62 -10.30 -5.72
N LEU A 354 7.17 -9.82 -4.57
CA LEU A 354 7.86 -8.83 -3.75
C LEU A 354 7.59 -9.08 -2.26
N ILE A 355 8.63 -8.94 -1.44
CA ILE A 355 8.56 -9.00 0.02
C ILE A 355 8.59 -7.56 0.54
N LYS A 356 7.64 -7.18 1.41
CA LYS A 356 7.55 -5.83 2.01
C LYS A 356 8.14 -5.74 3.42
N VAL A 357 8.40 -6.87 4.06
CA VAL A 357 8.81 -6.94 5.46
C VAL A 357 10.21 -7.54 5.61
N SER A 358 10.78 -7.39 6.79
CA SER A 358 12.11 -7.94 7.12
C SER A 358 12.05 -8.73 8.41
N LYS A 359 12.98 -9.67 8.58
CA LYS A 359 13.12 -10.45 9.81
C LYS A 359 13.24 -9.53 11.02
N GLY A 360 12.55 -9.87 12.11
CA GLY A 360 12.49 -9.10 13.35
C GLY A 360 11.34 -8.08 13.41
N ALA A 361 10.72 -7.73 12.28
CA ALA A 361 9.58 -6.83 12.27
C ALA A 361 8.36 -7.45 12.97
N THR A 362 7.61 -6.63 13.71
CA THR A 362 6.27 -7.00 14.19
C THR A 362 5.24 -6.55 13.15
N VAL A 363 4.23 -7.37 12.93
CA VAL A 363 3.10 -7.07 12.04
C VAL A 363 1.79 -7.29 12.77
N ASN A 364 0.79 -6.49 12.41
CA ASN A 364 -0.58 -6.67 12.84
C ASN A 364 -1.35 -7.53 11.83
N THR A 365 -2.46 -8.10 12.27
CA THR A 365 -3.42 -8.76 11.38
C THR A 365 -3.85 -7.79 10.28
N GLY A 366 -3.76 -8.22 9.02
CA GLY A 366 -4.13 -7.41 7.86
C GLY A 366 -3.00 -6.56 7.26
N ASP A 367 -1.84 -6.45 7.91
CA ASP A 367 -0.69 -5.74 7.35
C ASP A 367 -0.20 -6.39 6.06
N ILE A 368 0.15 -5.58 5.06
CA ILE A 368 0.66 -6.07 3.77
C ILE A 368 2.11 -6.52 3.95
N ILE A 369 2.33 -7.83 3.87
CA ILE A 369 3.66 -8.44 4.05
C ILE A 369 4.41 -8.66 2.72
N GLY A 370 3.69 -8.59 1.60
CA GLY A 370 4.24 -8.82 0.27
C GLY A 370 3.17 -8.79 -0.80
N TYR A 371 3.56 -9.23 -1.99
CA TYR A 371 2.67 -9.38 -3.13
C TYR A 371 2.80 -10.79 -3.70
N SER A 372 1.67 -11.40 -4.06
CA SER A 372 1.63 -12.70 -4.73
C SER A 372 2.45 -12.68 -6.01
N GLY A 373 2.96 -13.83 -6.40
CA GLY A 373 3.86 -13.93 -7.54
C GLY A 373 3.83 -15.29 -8.20
N ASN A 374 4.97 -15.64 -8.78
CA ASN A 374 5.21 -16.90 -9.48
C ASN A 374 6.70 -17.28 -9.38
N THR A 375 7.35 -16.91 -8.27
CA THR A 375 8.76 -17.26 -7.98
C THR A 375 8.85 -18.69 -7.47
N GLY A 376 10.05 -19.28 -7.46
CA GLY A 376 10.22 -20.67 -7.03
C GLY A 376 9.68 -21.68 -8.02
N TYR A 377 9.40 -22.88 -7.54
CA TYR A 377 8.66 -23.88 -8.31
C TYR A 377 7.16 -23.57 -8.22
N SER A 378 6.62 -22.98 -9.28
CA SER A 378 5.20 -22.66 -9.37
C SER A 378 4.63 -23.05 -10.74
N THR A 379 3.45 -23.66 -10.74
CA THR A 379 2.73 -24.05 -11.96
C THR A 379 1.91 -22.90 -12.54
N GLY A 380 1.69 -21.82 -11.79
CA GLY A 380 1.04 -20.60 -12.24
C GLY A 380 0.87 -19.64 -11.06
N PRO A 381 0.51 -18.36 -11.27
CA PRO A 381 0.41 -17.40 -10.18
C PRO A 381 -0.53 -17.84 -9.04
N HIS A 382 0.00 -17.93 -7.83
CA HIS A 382 -0.74 -18.27 -6.61
C HIS A 382 -0.03 -17.78 -5.35
N LEU A 383 -0.74 -17.83 -4.23
CA LEU A 383 -0.16 -17.76 -2.89
C LEU A 383 -0.13 -19.18 -2.33
N HIS A 384 1.06 -19.71 -2.07
CA HIS A 384 1.22 -20.91 -1.25
C HIS A 384 1.27 -20.49 0.22
N LEU A 385 0.42 -21.13 1.02
CA LEU A 385 0.25 -20.86 2.44
C LEU A 385 0.49 -22.15 3.24
N THR A 386 1.44 -22.13 4.16
CA THR A 386 1.62 -23.22 5.14
C THR A 386 1.33 -22.71 6.54
N VAL A 387 0.73 -23.55 7.37
CA VAL A 387 0.61 -23.33 8.81
C VAL A 387 1.39 -24.43 9.55
N PHE A 388 2.11 -24.03 10.59
CA PHE A 388 2.90 -24.90 11.43
C PHE A 388 2.52 -24.72 12.90
N ALA A 389 2.79 -25.75 13.71
CA ALA A 389 3.07 -25.53 15.12
C ALA A 389 4.38 -24.71 15.24
N ALA A 390 4.32 -23.53 15.86
CA ALA A 390 5.41 -22.55 15.86
C ALA A 390 6.71 -23.06 16.50
N ALA A 391 6.60 -23.97 17.47
CA ALA A 391 7.72 -24.56 18.19
C ALA A 391 8.55 -25.52 17.32
N ALA A 392 8.01 -25.98 16.18
CA ALA A 392 8.63 -27.00 15.35
C ALA A 392 9.17 -26.47 14.02
N VAL A 393 8.95 -25.19 13.70
CA VAL A 393 9.44 -24.56 12.47
C VAL A 393 10.56 -23.57 12.76
N GLU A 394 11.65 -23.72 12.01
CA GLU A 394 12.80 -22.83 12.07
C GLU A 394 13.33 -22.51 10.68
N VAL A 395 13.94 -21.33 10.53
CA VAL A 395 14.68 -20.99 9.32
C VAL A 395 16.08 -21.58 9.44
N LYS A 396 16.42 -22.55 8.58
CA LYS A 396 17.73 -23.19 8.55
C LYS A 396 18.45 -22.91 7.24
N THR A 397 19.77 -22.80 7.33
CA THR A 397 20.67 -22.78 6.18
C THR A 397 21.33 -24.16 6.04
N ARG A 398 21.18 -24.79 4.88
CA ARG A 398 21.73 -26.13 4.62
C ARG A 398 22.28 -26.23 3.18
N PRO A 399 23.34 -27.02 2.94
CA PRO A 399 23.74 -27.35 1.58
C PRO A 399 22.68 -28.23 0.92
N SER A 400 22.45 -28.05 -0.38
CA SER A 400 21.63 -28.97 -1.18
C SER A 400 22.46 -29.67 -2.25
N THR A 401 22.43 -31.00 -2.24
CA THR A 401 23.01 -31.82 -3.30
C THR A 401 22.31 -31.59 -4.65
N ALA A 402 20.98 -31.47 -4.65
CA ALA A 402 20.19 -31.16 -5.85
C ALA A 402 20.60 -29.81 -6.48
N CYS A 403 21.00 -28.85 -5.65
CA CYS A 403 21.40 -27.50 -6.07
C CYS A 403 22.92 -27.32 -6.23
N GLY A 404 23.66 -28.41 -6.48
CA GLY A 404 25.10 -28.37 -6.73
C GLY A 404 25.94 -28.02 -5.50
N GLY A 405 25.49 -28.43 -4.31
CA GLY A 405 26.18 -28.21 -3.03
C GLY A 405 25.99 -26.82 -2.43
N ARG A 406 25.20 -25.94 -3.05
CA ARG A 406 24.98 -24.58 -2.56
C ARG A 406 24.12 -24.57 -1.30
N ASN A 407 24.43 -23.64 -0.41
CA ASN A 407 23.63 -23.40 0.78
C ASN A 407 22.33 -22.68 0.41
N TYR A 408 21.18 -23.27 0.73
CA TYR A 408 19.87 -22.63 0.67
C TYR A 408 19.40 -22.30 2.09
N THR A 409 18.58 -21.26 2.22
CA THR A 409 17.99 -20.85 3.50
C THR A 409 16.48 -20.80 3.38
N MET A 410 15.77 -21.59 4.17
CA MET A 410 14.31 -21.65 4.15
C MET A 410 13.73 -22.18 5.47
N PRO A 411 12.41 -22.01 5.69
CA PRO A 411 11.71 -22.70 6.78
C PRO A 411 11.76 -24.21 6.59
N VAL A 412 12.05 -24.92 7.68
CA VAL A 412 12.01 -26.38 7.77
C VAL A 412 11.30 -26.77 9.07
N ALA A 413 10.52 -27.84 9.03
CA ALA A 413 9.80 -28.33 10.20
C ALA A 413 9.69 -29.86 10.22
N ALA A 414 9.43 -30.41 11.40
CA ALA A 414 9.08 -31.83 11.52
C ALA A 414 7.77 -32.14 10.76
N LEU A 415 7.67 -33.32 10.16
CA LEU A 415 6.53 -33.68 9.30
C LEU A 415 5.17 -33.61 9.99
N ASN A 416 5.12 -33.91 11.30
CA ASN A 416 3.90 -33.85 12.09
C ASN A 416 3.56 -32.43 12.60
N ALA A 417 4.38 -31.43 12.28
CA ALA A 417 4.12 -30.04 12.66
C ALA A 417 3.38 -29.24 11.59
N TYR A 418 3.26 -29.76 10.37
CA TYR A 418 2.46 -29.15 9.31
C TYR A 418 0.97 -29.33 9.62
N LEU A 419 0.23 -28.24 9.59
CA LEU A 419 -1.18 -28.18 9.90
C LEU A 419 -1.96 -27.69 8.68
N ASP A 420 -3.21 -28.15 8.51
CA ASP A 420 -4.07 -27.66 7.44
C ASP A 420 -4.45 -26.19 7.72
N PRO A 421 -4.06 -25.23 6.88
CA PRO A 421 -4.44 -23.84 7.05
C PRO A 421 -5.95 -23.61 7.09
N MET A 422 -6.75 -24.46 6.41
CA MET A 422 -8.21 -24.33 6.37
C MET A 422 -8.90 -24.65 7.71
N ASP A 423 -8.22 -25.38 8.60
CA ASP A 423 -8.72 -25.64 9.95
C ASP A 423 -8.75 -24.36 10.81
N TYR A 424 -7.97 -23.34 10.44
CA TYR A 424 -7.77 -22.12 11.24
C TYR A 424 -8.25 -20.83 10.56
N LEU A 425 -8.59 -20.90 9.27
CA LEU A 425 -9.02 -19.80 8.38
C LEU A 425 -10.53 -19.62 8.29
#